data_AF-A0AAE2BS94-F1
#
_entry.id   AF-A0AAE2BS94-F1
#
_cell.length_a   1.000
_cell.length_b   1.000
_cell.length_c   1.000
_cell.angle_alpha   90.00
_cell.angle_beta   90.00
_cell.angle_gamma   90.00
#
_symmetry.space_group_name_H-M   'P 1'
#
loop_
_entity.id
_entity.type
_entity.pdbx_description
1 polymer ?
#
loop_
_entity_poly.entity_id
_entity_poly.type
_entity_poly.pdbx_seq_one_letter_code
_entity_poly.pdbx_strand_id
1 'polypeptide(L)'
;MSGQIEDELTIPIPLDELNTVNKLSPSQLQAFHIIKHVIMRKQSATFFNYGPGGTGKTFLYRVLLASFHNVGFIMVATTASGIVAIELRDGRTTHSKLKIPIKLDSSSR
;
A
#
# COMPACT_ATOMS: atom_id res chain seq x y z
N MET A 1 -17.61 -0.51 10.39
CA MET A 1 -16.62 0.06 9.43
C MET A 1 -15.81 1.21 10.04
N SER A 2 -16.34 1.94 11.04
CA SER A 2 -15.66 3.05 11.72
C SER A 2 -14.32 2.67 12.36
N GLY A 3 -14.26 1.59 13.15
CA GLY A 3 -13.02 1.19 13.83
C GLY A 3 -11.86 0.87 12.88
N GLN A 4 -12.12 0.33 11.68
CA GLN A 4 -11.07 -0.02 10.74
C GLN A 4 -10.43 1.20 10.06
N ILE A 5 -11.18 2.30 9.94
CA ILE A 5 -10.66 3.56 9.42
C ILE A 5 -9.76 4.23 10.47
N GLU A 6 -10.20 4.20 11.73
CA GLU A 6 -9.42 4.71 12.87
C GLU A 6 -8.13 3.90 13.06
N ASP A 7 -8.20 2.57 12.92
CA ASP A 7 -7.02 1.69 12.95
C ASP A 7 -5.99 2.13 11.90
N GLU A 8 -6.42 2.43 10.66
CA GLU A 8 -5.51 2.83 9.59
C GLU A 8 -4.88 4.22 9.83
N LEU A 9 -5.63 5.16 10.40
CA LEU A 9 -5.15 6.50 10.76
C LEU A 9 -4.11 6.48 11.89
N THR A 10 -4.18 5.47 12.75
CA THR A 10 -3.33 5.38 13.96
C THR A 10 -2.05 4.58 13.72
N ILE A 11 -1.84 4.05 12.51
CA ILE A 11 -0.62 3.30 12.17
C ILE A 11 0.60 4.23 12.32
N PRO A 12 1.54 3.94 13.24
CA PRO A 12 2.69 4.80 13.44
C PRO A 12 3.58 4.79 12.18
N ILE A 13 3.99 5.99 11.73
CA ILE A 13 4.98 6.11 10.66
C ILE A 13 6.38 6.27 11.27
N PRO A 14 7.26 5.25 11.23
CA PRO A 14 8.66 5.46 11.57
C PRO A 14 9.27 6.61 10.77
N LEU A 15 9.94 7.52 11.49
CA LEU A 15 10.49 8.78 10.99
C LEU A 15 11.43 8.59 9.79
N ASP A 16 12.14 7.47 9.74
CA ASP A 16 13.06 7.10 8.65
C ASP A 16 12.38 6.95 7.28
N GLU A 17 11.06 6.70 7.25
CA GLU A 17 10.27 6.62 6.01
C GLU A 17 9.74 7.98 5.52
N LEU A 18 9.94 9.07 6.27
CA LEU A 18 9.52 10.40 5.81
C LEU A 18 10.46 10.97 4.74
N ASN A 19 11.73 10.55 4.72
CA ASN A 19 12.76 11.02 3.78
C ASN A 19 13.05 10.04 2.64
N THR A 20 12.24 9.00 2.45
CA THR A 20 12.50 7.95 1.45
C THR A 20 12.17 8.35 0.02
N VAL A 21 11.42 9.43 -0.21
CA VAL A 21 11.14 9.94 -1.58
C VAL A 21 12.44 10.23 -2.34
N ASN A 22 13.46 10.77 -1.64
CA ASN A 22 14.77 11.08 -2.23
C ASN A 22 15.58 9.83 -2.61
N LYS A 23 15.14 8.63 -2.19
CA LYS A 23 15.78 7.34 -2.50
C LYS A 23 15.11 6.61 -3.66
N LEU A 24 14.04 7.16 -4.24
CA LEU A 24 13.37 6.56 -5.39
C LEU A 24 14.26 6.64 -6.64
N SER A 25 14.28 5.56 -7.42
CA SER A 25 14.88 5.61 -8.76
C SER A 25 14.09 6.57 -9.68
N PRO A 26 14.65 7.04 -10.80
CA PRO A 26 13.94 7.97 -11.68
C PRO A 26 12.56 7.47 -12.15
N SER A 27 12.44 6.19 -12.48
CA SER A 27 11.16 5.58 -12.89
C SER A 27 10.17 5.46 -11.74
N GLN A 28 10.64 5.11 -10.54
CA GLN A 28 9.79 5.08 -9.35
C GLN A 28 9.32 6.48 -8.95
N LEU A 29 10.21 7.48 -9.05
CA LEU A 29 9.90 8.89 -8.76
C LEU A 29 8.87 9.44 -9.74
N GLN A 30 8.96 9.07 -11.03
CA GLN A 30 7.95 9.40 -12.02
C GLN A 30 6.58 8.81 -11.64
N ALA A 31 6.52 7.52 -11.31
CA ALA A 31 5.28 6.88 -10.86
C ALA A 31 4.72 7.54 -9.59
N PHE A 32 5.59 7.86 -8.64
CA PHE A 32 5.21 8.59 -7.42
C PHE A 32 4.55 9.93 -7.73
N HIS A 33 5.14 10.74 -8.63
CA HIS A 33 4.58 12.02 -9.01
C HIS A 33 3.23 11.91 -9.72
N ILE A 34 3.07 10.93 -10.61
CA ILE A 34 1.79 10.69 -11.31
C ILE A 34 0.68 10.37 -10.29
N ILE A 35 0.95 9.43 -9.38
CA ILE A 35 -0.03 9.02 -8.36
C ILE A 35 -0.34 10.18 -7.41
N LYS A 36 0.69 10.89 -6.95
CA LYS A 36 0.54 12.09 -6.11
C LYS A 36 -0.30 13.16 -6.78
N HIS A 37 -0.07 13.42 -8.06
CA HIS A 37 -0.83 14.42 -8.80
C HIS A 37 -2.33 14.11 -8.82
N VAL A 38 -2.71 12.86 -9.08
CA VAL A 38 -4.11 12.42 -9.11
C VAL A 38 -4.75 12.50 -7.73
N ILE A 39 -4.08 12.01 -6.68
CA ILE A 39 -4.57 12.05 -5.30
C ILE A 39 -4.79 13.50 -4.84
N MET A 40 -3.81 14.38 -5.07
CA MET A 40 -3.90 15.78 -4.65
C MET A 40 -5.02 16.55 -5.37
N ARG A 41 -5.40 16.12 -6.58
CA ARG A 41 -6.54 16.67 -7.33
C ARG A 41 -7.87 16.03 -6.95
N LYS A 42 -7.90 15.12 -5.97
CA LYS A 42 -9.10 14.36 -5.56
C LYS A 42 -9.77 13.63 -6.72
N GLN A 43 -8.95 13.19 -7.69
CA GLN A 43 -9.42 12.42 -8.84
C GLN A 43 -9.35 10.93 -8.53
N SER A 44 -10.30 10.16 -9.07
CA SER A 44 -10.27 8.71 -9.00
C SER A 44 -9.49 8.15 -10.19
N ALA A 45 -8.56 7.23 -9.93
CA ALA A 45 -7.83 6.50 -10.96
C ALA A 45 -7.39 5.13 -10.44
N THR A 46 -7.08 4.23 -11.37
CA THR A 46 -6.46 2.94 -11.06
C THR A 46 -5.13 2.85 -11.79
N PHE A 47 -4.09 2.42 -11.07
CA PHE A 47 -2.73 2.30 -11.60
C PHE A 47 -2.24 0.86 -11.49
N PHE A 48 -1.49 0.42 -12.49
CA PHE A 48 -0.76 -0.84 -12.45
C PHE A 48 0.72 -0.57 -12.67
N ASN A 49 1.54 -0.80 -11.65
CA ASN A 49 2.98 -0.65 -11.75
C ASN A 49 3.61 -1.99 -12.16
N TYR A 50 3.95 -2.11 -13.44
CA TYR A 50 4.61 -3.30 -13.97
C TYR A 50 6.13 -3.10 -14.05
N GLY A 51 6.88 -4.15 -13.73
CA GLY A 51 8.31 -4.18 -13.96
C GLY A 51 8.94 -5.51 -13.54
N PRO A 52 10.16 -5.81 -14.00
CA PRO A 52 10.90 -7.02 -13.64
C PRO A 52 11.02 -7.28 -12.14
N GLY A 53 11.38 -8.51 -11.76
CA GLY A 53 11.80 -8.81 -10.39
C GLY A 53 12.95 -7.88 -9.96
N GLY A 54 12.97 -7.49 -8.67
CA GLY A 54 14.05 -6.65 -8.13
C GLY A 54 13.95 -5.14 -8.42
N THR A 55 12.94 -4.65 -9.15
CA THR A 55 12.80 -3.20 -9.46
C THR A 55 12.27 -2.33 -8.32
N GLY A 56 12.22 -2.84 -7.08
CA GLY A 56 11.80 -2.08 -5.91
C GLY A 56 10.34 -1.59 -5.93
N LYS A 57 9.42 -2.31 -6.59
CA LYS A 57 7.98 -1.95 -6.59
C LYS A 57 7.41 -1.84 -5.18
N THR A 58 7.76 -2.78 -4.31
CA THR A 58 7.33 -2.75 -2.90
C THR A 58 7.89 -1.54 -2.17
N PHE A 59 9.14 -1.14 -2.47
CA PHE A 59 9.72 0.08 -1.93
C PHE A 59 8.92 1.32 -2.34
N LEU A 60 8.53 1.45 -3.62
CA LEU A 60 7.65 2.53 -4.07
C LEU A 60 6.32 2.56 -3.30
N TYR A 61 5.68 1.40 -3.09
CA TYR A 61 4.42 1.33 -2.32
C TYR A 61 4.59 1.78 -0.87
N ARG A 62 5.70 1.42 -0.21
CA ARG A 62 6.02 1.91 1.15
C ARG A 62 6.19 3.42 1.17
N VAL A 63 6.90 3.99 0.19
CA VAL A 63 7.07 5.45 0.10
C VAL A 63 5.74 6.17 -0.13
N LEU A 64 4.86 5.63 -0.98
CA LEU A 64 3.51 6.16 -1.18
C LEU A 64 2.70 6.13 0.12
N LEU A 65 2.67 4.97 0.80
CA LEU A 65 1.97 4.81 2.08
C LEU A 65 2.43 5.84 3.11
N ALA A 66 3.74 5.93 3.35
CA ALA A 66 4.30 6.86 4.33
C ALA A 66 4.04 8.33 3.95
N SER A 67 4.19 8.70 2.67
CA SER A 67 4.01 10.09 2.23
C SER A 67 2.57 10.58 2.41
N PHE A 68 1.59 9.74 2.10
CA PHE A 68 0.17 10.12 2.18
C PHE A 68 -0.40 9.98 3.59
N HIS A 69 0.05 8.97 4.34
CA HIS A 69 -0.34 8.82 5.75
C HIS A 69 0.14 10.03 6.57
N ASN A 70 1.36 10.53 6.32
CA ASN A 70 1.90 11.69 7.04
C ASN A 70 1.13 13.00 6.79
N VAL A 71 0.36 13.08 5.70
CA VAL A 71 -0.48 14.24 5.40
C VAL A 71 -1.98 13.95 5.64
N GLY A 72 -2.30 12.87 6.35
CA GLY A 72 -3.63 12.56 6.86
C GLY A 72 -4.54 11.78 5.91
N PHE A 73 -4.02 11.20 4.82
CA PHE A 73 -4.82 10.30 3.98
C PHE A 73 -4.92 8.90 4.60
N ILE A 74 -6.11 8.31 4.49
CA ILE A 74 -6.33 6.90 4.79
C ILE A 74 -5.85 6.08 3.59
N MET A 75 -4.80 5.29 3.78
CA MET A 75 -4.24 4.44 2.73
C MET A 75 -4.31 2.98 3.17
N VAL A 76 -4.99 2.13 2.41
CA VAL A 76 -5.13 0.71 2.72
C VAL A 76 -4.13 -0.10 1.89
N ALA A 77 -3.16 -0.70 2.56
CA ALA A 77 -2.19 -1.61 1.93
C ALA A 77 -2.65 -3.07 2.05
N THR A 78 -2.57 -3.83 0.95
CA THR A 78 -2.88 -5.26 0.95
C THR A 78 -2.03 -6.03 -0.04
N THR A 79 -1.87 -7.33 0.20
CA THR A 79 -1.19 -8.25 -0.70
C THR A 79 -1.87 -9.62 -0.73
N ALA A 80 -1.65 -10.40 -1.79
CA ALA A 80 -2.21 -11.75 -1.89
C ALA A 80 -1.45 -12.76 -1.00
N SER A 81 -0.14 -12.57 -0.81
CA SER A 81 0.73 -13.50 -0.07
C SER A 81 1.07 -12.98 1.32
N GLY A 82 0.93 -13.83 2.33
CA GLY A 82 1.29 -13.49 3.72
C GLY A 82 2.76 -13.10 3.90
N ILE A 83 3.67 -13.70 3.11
CA ILE A 83 5.11 -13.39 3.18
C ILE A 83 5.39 -11.95 2.74
N VAL A 84 4.69 -11.50 1.70
CA VAL A 84 4.80 -10.12 1.19
C VAL A 84 4.07 -9.14 2.12
N ALA A 85 3.15 -9.64 2.96
CA ALA A 85 2.34 -8.80 3.83
C ALA A 85 3.22 -8.19 4.92
N ILE A 86 4.21 -8.93 5.40
CA ILE A 86 5.20 -8.47 6.38
C ILE A 86 6.01 -7.26 5.87
N GLU A 87 6.21 -7.15 4.56
CA GLU A 87 6.98 -6.06 3.93
C GLU A 87 6.20 -4.73 3.88
N LEU A 88 4.87 -4.77 4.04
CA LEU A 88 4.00 -3.61 4.07
C LEU A 88 3.58 -3.32 5.53
N ARG A 89 3.47 -2.04 5.90
CA ARG A 89 3.01 -1.66 7.25
C ARG A 89 1.54 -2.00 7.42
N ASP A 90 1.21 -2.68 8.53
CA ASP A 90 -0.06 -3.40 8.73
C ASP A 90 -0.48 -4.22 7.50
N GLY A 91 0.52 -4.74 6.77
CA GLY A 91 0.30 -5.55 5.61
C GLY A 91 -0.32 -6.85 6.06
N ARG A 92 -1.60 -6.97 5.73
CA ARG A 92 -2.38 -8.17 5.89
C ARG A 92 -2.68 -8.71 4.51
N THR A 93 -3.02 -9.99 4.44
CA THR A 93 -3.50 -10.52 3.17
C THR A 93 -4.81 -9.85 2.81
N THR A 94 -5.13 -9.77 1.52
CA THR A 94 -6.41 -9.21 1.05
C THR A 94 -7.59 -9.83 1.74
N HIS A 95 -7.54 -11.14 2.01
CA HIS A 95 -8.58 -11.84 2.75
C HIS A 95 -8.78 -11.31 4.18
N SER A 96 -7.71 -11.11 4.95
CA SER A 96 -7.85 -10.63 6.33
C SER A 96 -8.05 -9.12 6.43
N LYS A 97 -7.45 -8.32 5.54
CA LYS A 97 -7.62 -6.86 5.51
C LYS A 97 -9.04 -6.47 5.06
N LEU A 98 -9.54 -7.08 3.98
CA LEU A 98 -10.87 -6.77 3.44
C LEU A 98 -11.99 -7.66 4.00
N LYS A 99 -11.66 -8.58 4.93
CA LYS A 99 -12.60 -9.55 5.52
C LYS A 99 -13.37 -10.34 4.45
N ILE A 100 -12.69 -10.72 3.36
CA ILE A 100 -13.29 -11.48 2.26
C ILE A 100 -13.44 -12.94 2.72
N PRO A 101 -14.66 -13.49 2.78
CA PRO A 101 -14.88 -14.86 3.21
C PRO A 101 -14.20 -15.84 2.24
N ILE A 102 -13.44 -16.78 2.79
CA ILE A 102 -12.88 -17.90 2.04
C ILE A 102 -14.00 -18.94 1.93
N LYS A 103 -14.50 -19.17 0.72
CA LYS A 103 -15.38 -20.32 0.46
C LYS A 103 -14.51 -21.58 0.45
N LEU A 104 -14.53 -22.32 1.55
CA LEU A 104 -14.00 -23.67 1.57
C LEU A 104 -15.04 -24.58 0.93
N ASP A 105 -14.77 -25.07 -0.28
CA ASP A 105 -15.59 -26.14 -0.84
C ASP A 105 -15.24 -27.43 -0.08
N SER A 106 -16.26 -28.07 0.46
CA SER A 106 -16.12 -29.31 1.25
C SER A 106 -16.11 -30.56 0.36
N SER A 107 -15.92 -30.39 -0.95
CA SER A 107 -15.86 -31.49 -1.92
C SER A 107 -14.49 -32.18 -2.03
N SER A 108 -13.67 -32.14 -0.98
CA SER A 108 -12.54 -33.07 -0.86
C SER A 108 -13.08 -34.40 -0.32
N ARG A 109 -13.46 -35.28 -1.25
CA ARG A 109 -13.55 -36.72 -1.00
C ARG A 109 -12.16 -37.34 -1.06
#